data_AF-A0AA88M898-F1
#
_entry.id   AF-A0AA88M898-F1
#
_cell.length_a   1.000
_cell.length_b   1.000
_cell.length_c   1.000
_cell.angle_alpha   90.00
_cell.angle_beta   90.00
_cell.angle_gamma   90.00
#
_symmetry.space_group_name_H-M   'P 1'
#
loop_
_entity.id
_entity.type
_entity.pdbx_description
1 polymer ?
#
loop_
_entity_poly.entity_id
_entity_poly.type
_entity_poly.pdbx_seq_one_letter_code
_entity_poly.pdbx_strand_id
1 'polypeptide(L)'
;MSETFSSKEIRAPIYKEISEIQRKIQLLEGEKSAQSQSSQCLIQKNKEKIMQLRHDVHLQHRKLAEALTADEQVIRDAFQSHNSELATYRNMSGKAAVQALDQKVNEKMKKLNVLKHMTNIQHHRLEELNTLRTTRPGLPTDGDATNLHVLENQLEKAQLKCQEAEHVVRSFQAIKEHLQEESLTFQSQLDELEGEIVQKKQELRDLQLMYTRTYQAKSSGKAQRVALHTGELSSEAQCCGTGGGEHNRTISSFKEAFKRITEATGDTNTQEVVDRFISQCDTHTHMEKMKEQKEHEIQQLTEERDALYTQYQDLKYSGDTKLTHRRSLVEEHVSQLQQEKQERDAAKETVERLTHKLNTLSNAVEHMCHKLDHITQQDAPVQRERVYPLHALNMLMEAELKLIQLQEELQGHDIESVIKEMKEQEFHAKDEGKLPDFSTSITQPEYQRADSHEKEDDNEDDVCEDLHLDVP
;
A
#
# COMPACT_ATOMS: atom_id res chain seq x y z
N MET A 1 1.83 78.70 85.53
CA MET A 1 2.06 77.29 85.86
C MET A 1 0.95 76.55 85.11
N SER A 2 1.19 75.65 84.17
CA SER A 2 2.30 74.73 84.06
C SER A 2 2.45 74.26 82.60
N GLU A 3 3.71 73.95 82.26
CA GLU A 3 4.07 72.83 81.39
C GLU A 3 3.73 72.94 79.90
N THR A 4 4.54 73.74 79.21
CA THR A 4 4.96 73.46 77.83
C THR A 4 5.81 72.17 77.79
N PHE A 5 5.21 71.02 78.08
CA PHE A 5 5.81 69.74 77.74
C PHE A 5 5.75 69.57 76.22
N SER A 6 6.82 70.05 75.59
CA SER A 6 7.53 69.29 74.58
C SER A 6 6.85 68.95 73.25
N SER A 7 6.24 69.95 72.62
CA SER A 7 6.04 69.91 71.17
C SER A 7 7.38 69.81 70.41
N LYS A 8 8.52 70.15 71.05
CA LYS A 8 9.87 69.96 70.50
C LYS A 8 10.41 68.53 70.64
N GLU A 9 10.21 67.82 71.76
CA GLU A 9 10.74 66.43 71.89
C GLU A 9 9.94 65.40 71.08
N ILE A 10 8.65 65.61 70.83
CA ILE A 10 7.84 64.70 69.98
C ILE A 10 8.10 64.95 68.50
N ARG A 11 8.46 66.19 68.13
CA ARG A 11 8.65 66.59 66.73
C ARG A 11 9.98 66.11 66.13
N ALA A 12 11.03 65.99 66.94
CA ALA A 12 12.33 65.46 66.51
C ALA A 12 12.30 63.98 66.04
N PRO A 13 11.70 63.02 66.78
CA PRO A 13 11.60 61.62 66.33
C PRO A 13 10.69 61.47 65.10
N ILE A 14 9.58 62.22 65.02
CA ILE A 14 8.73 62.23 63.82
C ILE A 14 9.50 62.73 62.58
N TYR A 15 10.31 63.79 62.72
CA TYR A 15 11.16 64.24 61.61
C TYR A 15 12.21 63.20 61.21
N LYS A 16 12.74 62.44 62.16
CA LYS A 16 13.68 61.35 61.89
C LYS A 16 13.00 60.22 61.11
N GLU A 17 11.81 59.80 61.52
CA GLU A 17 11.00 58.78 60.81
C GLU A 17 10.61 59.25 59.40
N ILE A 18 10.19 60.50 59.23
CA ILE A 18 9.91 61.08 57.90
C ILE A 18 11.18 61.05 57.03
N SER A 19 12.33 61.42 57.58
CA SER A 19 13.60 61.40 56.86
C SER A 19 14.03 59.98 56.48
N GLU A 20 13.77 59.00 57.34
CA GLU A 20 14.02 57.57 57.07
C GLU A 20 13.09 57.02 55.98
N ILE A 21 11.79 57.35 56.04
CA ILE A 21 10.81 57.00 55.00
C ILE A 21 11.19 57.64 53.67
N GLN A 22 11.57 58.93 53.65
CA GLN A 22 12.04 59.62 52.45
C GLN A 22 13.28 58.95 51.86
N ARG A 23 14.25 58.55 52.69
CA ARG A 23 15.43 57.80 52.24
C ARG A 23 15.06 56.43 51.66
N LYS A 24 14.11 55.73 52.28
CA LYS A 24 13.60 54.44 51.77
C LYS A 24 12.88 54.60 50.43
N ILE A 25 12.08 55.65 50.26
CA ILE A 25 11.45 55.99 48.98
C ILE A 25 12.52 56.25 47.92
N GLN A 26 13.53 57.06 48.20
CA GLN A 26 14.61 57.35 47.26
C GLN A 26 15.38 56.08 46.84
N LEU A 27 15.64 55.16 47.78
CA LEU A 27 16.29 53.87 47.46
C LEU A 27 15.40 53.01 46.56
N LEU A 28 14.11 52.89 46.87
CA LEU A 28 13.15 52.13 46.05
C LEU A 28 12.97 52.75 44.65
N GLU A 29 12.98 54.07 44.54
CA GLU A 29 12.96 54.79 43.26
C GLU A 29 14.24 54.53 42.45
N GLY A 30 15.40 54.51 43.12
CA GLY A 30 16.68 54.13 42.54
C GLY A 30 16.71 52.69 42.04
N GLU A 31 16.24 51.74 42.85
CA GLU A 31 16.12 50.32 42.47
C GLU A 31 15.16 50.13 41.29
N LYS A 32 13.99 50.78 41.31
CA LYS A 32 13.04 50.75 40.20
C LYS A 32 13.65 51.31 38.92
N SER A 33 14.40 52.40 39.00
CA SER A 33 15.12 52.99 37.86
C SER A 33 16.20 52.04 37.33
N ALA A 34 17.02 51.46 38.19
CA ALA A 34 18.05 50.50 37.82
C ALA A 34 17.47 49.22 37.19
N GLN A 35 16.37 48.69 37.72
CA GLN A 35 15.65 47.55 37.15
C GLN A 35 15.06 47.88 35.79
N SER A 36 14.47 49.06 35.62
CA SER A 36 13.94 49.53 34.33
C SER A 36 15.05 49.68 33.29
N GLN A 37 16.19 50.26 33.66
CA GLN A 37 17.36 50.41 32.78
C GLN A 37 17.97 49.05 32.41
N SER A 38 18.08 48.12 33.37
CA SER A 38 18.55 46.75 33.13
C SER A 38 17.63 46.00 32.16
N SER A 39 16.31 46.09 32.37
CA SER A 39 15.30 45.53 31.47
C SER A 39 15.40 46.14 30.07
N GLN A 40 15.55 47.45 29.95
CA GLN A 40 15.71 48.13 28.67
C GLN A 40 17.01 47.71 27.95
N CYS A 41 18.12 47.55 28.68
CA CYS A 41 19.37 47.02 28.13
C CYS A 41 19.21 45.59 27.62
N LEU A 42 18.52 44.72 28.35
CA LEU A 42 18.22 43.34 27.93
C LEU A 42 17.34 43.31 26.68
N ILE A 43 16.29 44.13 26.64
CA ILE A 43 15.42 44.26 25.46
C ILE A 43 16.23 44.72 24.25
N GLN A 44 17.15 45.67 24.42
CA GLN A 44 18.00 46.16 23.33
C GLN A 44 18.96 45.06 22.82
N LYS A 45 19.61 44.32 23.72
CA LYS A 45 20.44 43.15 23.36
C LYS A 45 19.64 42.07 22.63
N ASN A 46 18.42 41.79 23.09
CA ASN A 46 17.53 40.83 22.44
C ASN A 46 17.12 41.31 21.04
N LYS A 47 16.82 42.60 20.87
CA LYS A 47 16.54 43.20 19.55
C LYS A 47 17.73 43.05 18.61
N GLU A 48 18.94 43.36 19.07
CA GLU A 48 20.18 43.17 18.30
C GLU A 48 20.39 41.71 17.92
N LYS A 49 20.17 40.78 18.85
CA LYS A 49 20.29 39.35 18.57
C LYS A 49 19.25 38.87 17.55
N ILE A 50 18.00 39.34 17.63
CA ILE A 50 16.97 39.05 16.63
C ILE A 50 17.37 39.58 15.25
N MET A 51 17.94 40.79 15.18
CA MET A 51 18.42 41.36 13.91
C MET A 51 19.56 40.52 13.32
N GLN A 52 20.52 40.09 14.14
CA GLN A 52 21.60 39.18 13.71
C GLN A 52 21.04 37.86 13.19
N LEU A 53 20.15 37.21 13.95
CA LEU A 53 19.54 35.94 13.54
C LEU A 53 18.74 36.07 12.24
N ARG A 54 18.02 37.18 12.03
CA ARG A 54 17.32 37.45 10.78
C ARG A 54 18.29 37.63 9.61
N HIS A 55 19.39 38.33 9.83
CA HIS A 55 20.45 38.48 8.83
C HIS A 55 21.09 37.14 8.47
N ASP A 56 21.38 36.31 9.48
CA ASP A 56 21.93 34.97 9.28
C ASP A 56 20.97 34.07 8.49
N VAL A 57 19.69 34.05 8.85
CA VAL A 57 18.65 33.31 8.10
C VAL A 57 18.59 33.77 6.64
N HIS A 58 18.60 35.09 6.40
CA HIS A 58 18.63 35.62 5.05
C HIS A 58 19.89 35.19 4.29
N LEU A 59 21.05 35.22 4.94
CA LEU A 59 22.32 34.79 4.34
C LEU A 59 22.32 33.29 4.01
N GLN A 60 21.78 32.44 4.88
CA GLN A 60 21.67 31.01 4.63
C GLN A 60 20.71 30.70 3.48
N HIS A 61 19.56 31.38 3.40
CA HIS A 61 18.66 31.24 2.26
C HIS A 61 19.32 31.68 0.94
N ARG A 62 20.09 32.77 0.96
CA ARG A 62 20.87 33.20 -0.22
C ARG A 62 21.90 32.16 -0.64
N LYS A 63 22.68 31.61 0.30
CA LYS A 63 23.65 30.55 0.03
C LYS A 63 23.00 29.29 -0.52
N LEU A 64 21.84 28.90 0.02
CA LEU A 64 21.08 27.76 -0.48
C LEU A 64 20.60 28.01 -1.91
N ALA A 65 20.09 29.20 -2.21
CA ALA A 65 19.68 29.57 -3.56
C ALA A 65 20.85 29.55 -4.55
N GLU A 66 22.01 30.10 -4.16
CA GLU A 66 23.24 30.06 -4.97
C GLU A 66 23.73 28.62 -5.21
N ALA A 67 23.64 27.73 -4.22
CA ALA A 67 24.01 26.32 -4.39
C ALA A 67 23.03 25.57 -5.32
N LEU A 68 21.72 25.82 -5.19
CA LEU A 68 20.71 25.21 -6.04
C LEU A 68 20.81 25.68 -7.50
N THR A 69 21.12 26.96 -7.74
CA THR A 69 21.34 27.46 -9.11
C THR A 69 22.61 26.92 -9.73
N ALA A 70 23.68 26.73 -8.93
CA ALA A 70 24.90 26.06 -9.38
C ALA A 70 24.64 24.59 -9.75
N ASP A 71 23.93 23.84 -8.90
CA ASP A 71 23.51 22.46 -9.19
C ASP A 71 22.67 22.39 -10.47
N GLU A 72 21.70 23.30 -10.65
CA GLU A 72 20.87 23.35 -11.85
C GLU A 72 21.69 23.64 -13.12
N GLN A 73 22.72 24.48 -13.02
CA GLN A 73 23.61 24.76 -14.15
C GLN A 73 24.45 23.53 -14.53
N VAL A 74 25.01 22.82 -13.55
CA VAL A 74 25.78 21.58 -13.81
C VAL A 74 24.90 20.52 -14.44
N ILE A 75 23.65 20.36 -13.97
CA ILE A 75 22.68 19.43 -14.57
C ILE A 75 22.35 19.87 -16.01
N ARG A 76 22.11 21.16 -16.25
CA ARG A 76 21.89 21.67 -17.62
C ARG A 76 23.06 21.37 -18.55
N ASP A 77 24.29 21.60 -18.10
CA ASP A 77 25.48 21.40 -18.91
C ASP A 77 25.75 19.91 -19.20
N ALA A 78 25.48 19.03 -18.24
CA ALA A 78 25.62 17.58 -18.43
C ALA A 78 24.59 16.98 -19.41
N PHE A 79 23.40 17.56 -19.52
CA PHE A 79 22.28 17.02 -20.30
C PHE A 79 21.96 17.82 -21.58
N GLN A 80 22.88 18.64 -22.09
CA GLN A 80 22.67 19.46 -23.29
C GLN A 80 22.26 18.64 -24.54
N SER A 81 22.72 17.39 -24.65
CA SER A 81 22.34 16.47 -25.75
C SER A 81 21.06 15.65 -25.49
N HIS A 82 20.52 15.69 -24.27
CA HIS A 82 19.42 14.85 -23.81
C HIS A 82 18.33 15.68 -23.10
N ASN A 83 17.75 16.65 -23.83
CA ASN A 83 16.74 17.59 -23.34
C ASN A 83 15.49 16.94 -22.71
N SER A 84 15.11 15.72 -23.14
CA SER A 84 14.00 14.99 -22.54
C SER A 84 14.30 14.46 -21.14
N GLU A 85 15.56 14.09 -20.87
CA GLU A 85 16.00 13.60 -19.56
C GLU A 85 16.25 14.75 -18.58
N LEU A 86 16.67 15.92 -19.09
CA LEU A 86 16.86 17.13 -18.31
C LEU A 86 15.61 17.52 -17.48
N ALA A 87 14.41 17.36 -18.05
CA ALA A 87 13.17 17.70 -17.37
C ALA A 87 12.96 16.88 -16.08
N THR A 88 13.45 15.64 -16.05
CA THR A 88 13.30 14.73 -14.90
C THR A 88 14.22 15.09 -13.73
N TYR A 89 15.31 15.79 -14.00
CA TYR A 89 16.31 16.20 -12.99
C TYR A 89 16.20 17.68 -12.60
N ARG A 90 15.22 18.40 -13.16
CA ARG A 90 14.97 19.80 -12.83
C ARG A 90 14.47 19.90 -11.39
N ASN A 91 15.12 20.77 -10.60
CA ASN A 91 14.91 20.95 -9.15
C ASN A 91 15.46 19.82 -8.26
N MET A 92 16.27 18.90 -8.79
CA MET A 92 17.04 17.96 -7.97
C MET A 92 18.41 18.55 -7.63
N SER A 93 18.91 18.27 -6.43
CA SER A 93 20.33 18.52 -6.13
C SER A 93 21.20 17.59 -6.98
N GLY A 94 22.41 18.03 -7.33
CA GLY A 94 23.35 17.24 -8.13
C GLY A 94 23.60 15.84 -7.57
N LYS A 95 23.67 15.68 -6.24
CA LYS A 95 23.81 14.36 -5.59
C LYS A 95 22.60 13.45 -5.82
N ALA A 96 21.40 14.00 -5.75
CA ALA A 96 20.17 13.25 -5.97
C ALA A 96 20.03 12.84 -7.44
N ALA A 97 20.43 13.72 -8.37
CA ALA A 97 20.46 13.41 -9.80
C ALA A 97 21.42 12.25 -10.12
N VAL A 98 22.62 12.24 -9.51
CA VAL A 98 23.59 11.13 -9.66
C VAL A 98 23.00 9.81 -9.16
N GLN A 99 22.39 9.79 -7.97
CA GLN A 99 21.77 8.57 -7.44
C GLN A 99 20.64 8.03 -8.33
N ALA A 100 19.81 8.92 -8.87
CA ALA A 100 18.74 8.55 -9.79
C ALA A 100 19.28 7.99 -11.12
N LEU A 101 20.40 8.55 -11.62
CA LEU A 101 21.11 8.00 -12.77
C LEU A 101 21.72 6.63 -12.48
N ASP A 102 22.37 6.46 -11.33
CA ASP A 102 22.94 5.16 -10.92
C ASP A 102 21.85 4.09 -10.85
N GLN A 103 20.68 4.41 -10.28
CA GLN A 103 19.54 3.51 -10.27
C GLN A 103 19.08 3.16 -11.70
N LYS A 104 18.94 4.14 -12.59
CA LYS A 104 18.53 3.94 -13.98
C LYS A 104 19.54 3.09 -14.75
N VAL A 105 20.84 3.29 -14.54
CA VAL A 105 21.91 2.46 -15.11
C VAL A 105 21.82 1.04 -14.59
N ASN A 106 21.60 0.85 -13.30
CA ASN A 106 21.43 -0.47 -12.70
C ASN A 106 20.21 -1.22 -13.27
N GLU A 107 19.10 -0.53 -13.47
CA GLU A 107 17.91 -1.11 -14.11
C GLU A 107 18.16 -1.51 -15.57
N LYS A 108 18.86 -0.66 -16.33
CA LYS A 108 19.25 -0.98 -17.72
C LYS A 108 20.23 -2.15 -17.77
N MET A 109 21.18 -2.23 -16.83
CA MET A 109 22.13 -3.34 -16.71
C MET A 109 21.41 -4.65 -16.38
N LYS A 110 20.44 -4.62 -15.46
CA LYS A 110 19.60 -5.79 -15.16
C LYS A 110 18.84 -6.26 -16.40
N LYS A 111 18.22 -5.35 -17.15
CA LYS A 111 17.53 -5.67 -18.43
C LYS A 111 18.50 -6.26 -19.46
N LEU A 112 19.70 -5.70 -19.60
CA LEU A 112 20.72 -6.21 -20.50
C LEU A 112 21.18 -7.62 -20.11
N ASN A 113 21.36 -7.89 -18.81
CA ASN A 113 21.76 -9.21 -18.33
C ASN A 113 20.69 -10.27 -18.60
N VAL A 114 19.42 -9.93 -18.41
CA VAL A 114 18.29 -10.81 -18.77
C VAL A 114 18.30 -11.11 -20.27
N LEU A 115 18.44 -10.09 -21.12
CA LEU A 115 18.50 -10.27 -22.57
C LEU A 115 19.69 -11.12 -22.98
N LYS A 116 20.89 -10.86 -22.44
CA LYS A 116 22.08 -11.67 -22.68
C LYS A 116 21.85 -13.13 -22.29
N HIS A 117 21.21 -13.39 -21.16
CA HIS A 117 20.89 -14.75 -20.73
C HIS A 117 19.91 -15.44 -21.70
N MET A 118 18.84 -14.74 -22.11
CA MET A 118 17.90 -15.26 -23.10
C MET A 118 18.58 -15.54 -24.45
N THR A 119 19.43 -14.62 -24.93
CA THR A 119 20.21 -14.81 -26.16
C THR A 119 21.14 -16.02 -26.05
N ASN A 120 21.82 -16.19 -24.91
CA ASN A 120 22.69 -17.35 -24.70
C ASN A 120 21.89 -18.66 -24.70
N ILE A 121 20.70 -18.69 -24.09
CA ILE A 121 19.81 -19.87 -24.14
C ILE A 121 19.41 -20.17 -25.59
N GLN A 122 18.98 -19.16 -26.34
CA GLN A 122 18.62 -19.32 -27.75
C GLN A 122 19.81 -19.79 -28.58
N HIS A 123 21.01 -19.28 -28.31
CA HIS A 123 22.22 -19.68 -29.01
C HIS A 123 22.58 -21.14 -28.74
N HIS A 124 22.53 -21.58 -27.47
CA HIS A 124 22.72 -22.98 -27.09
C HIS A 124 21.68 -23.88 -27.77
N ARG A 125 20.41 -23.43 -27.82
CA ARG A 125 19.34 -24.18 -28.50
C ARG A 125 19.57 -24.29 -30.01
N LEU A 126 20.09 -23.25 -30.64
CA LEU A 126 20.46 -23.27 -32.06
C LEU A 126 21.64 -24.20 -32.33
N GLU A 127 22.63 -24.23 -31.43
CA GLU A 127 23.76 -25.15 -31.51
C GLU A 127 23.31 -26.60 -31.39
N GLU A 128 22.43 -26.92 -30.42
CA GLU A 128 21.80 -28.25 -30.29
C GLU A 128 21.03 -28.66 -31.56
N LEU A 129 20.27 -27.75 -32.17
CA LEU A 129 19.52 -28.05 -33.39
C LEU A 129 20.46 -28.26 -34.60
N ASN A 130 21.54 -27.48 -34.68
CA ASN A 130 22.55 -27.65 -35.73
C ASN A 130 23.33 -28.97 -35.57
N THR A 131 23.67 -29.38 -34.35
CA THR A 131 24.34 -30.68 -34.11
C THR A 131 23.40 -31.84 -34.44
N LEU A 132 22.11 -31.76 -34.08
CA LEU A 132 21.09 -32.74 -34.48
C LEU A 132 20.88 -32.80 -36.00
N ARG A 133 20.95 -31.65 -36.70
CA ARG A 133 20.83 -31.61 -38.17
C ARG A 133 22.05 -32.20 -38.88
N THR A 134 23.23 -32.05 -38.30
CA THR A 134 24.49 -32.53 -38.89
C THR A 134 24.69 -34.04 -38.64
N THR A 135 24.05 -34.60 -37.62
CA THR A 135 24.16 -36.02 -37.23
C THR A 135 23.06 -36.93 -37.82
N ARG A 136 22.13 -36.42 -38.64
CA ARG A 136 21.10 -37.22 -39.32
C ARG A 136 21.41 -37.39 -40.82
N PRO A 137 21.76 -38.61 -41.30
CA PRO A 137 21.65 -38.98 -42.71
C PRO A 137 20.16 -39.06 -43.11
N GLY A 138 19.86 -38.72 -44.36
CA GLY A 138 18.51 -38.38 -44.84
C GLY A 138 17.43 -39.48 -44.81
N LEU A 139 16.19 -38.97 -44.66
CA LEU A 139 14.84 -39.50 -44.99
C LEU A 139 14.39 -40.86 -44.41
N PRO A 140 13.10 -41.00 -43.97
CA PRO A 140 11.95 -41.02 -44.89
C PRO A 140 10.75 -40.11 -44.51
N THR A 141 10.14 -39.57 -45.56
CA THR A 141 9.00 -38.63 -45.67
C THR A 141 7.63 -39.31 -45.59
N ASP A 142 7.20 -39.76 -44.41
CA ASP A 142 5.77 -40.15 -44.24
C ASP A 142 5.20 -39.88 -42.83
N GLY A 143 6.04 -39.97 -41.79
CA GLY A 143 5.66 -39.59 -40.42
C GLY A 143 5.70 -38.07 -40.13
N ASP A 144 6.33 -37.29 -41.01
CA ASP A 144 6.47 -35.84 -40.81
C ASP A 144 5.18 -35.08 -41.18
N ALA A 145 4.36 -35.58 -42.12
CA ALA A 145 3.14 -34.89 -42.54
C ALA A 145 2.04 -34.93 -41.45
N THR A 146 1.92 -36.04 -40.72
CA THR A 146 0.96 -36.17 -39.63
C THR A 146 1.37 -35.33 -38.42
N ASN A 147 2.67 -35.31 -38.08
CA ASN A 147 3.21 -34.44 -37.05
C ASN A 147 3.11 -32.95 -37.43
N LEU A 148 3.29 -32.61 -38.70
CA LEU A 148 3.13 -31.25 -39.21
C LEU A 148 1.68 -30.77 -39.06
N HIS A 149 0.70 -31.62 -39.39
CA HIS A 149 -0.72 -31.29 -39.18
C HIS A 149 -1.10 -31.16 -37.70
N VAL A 150 -0.55 -31.99 -36.82
CA VAL A 150 -0.79 -31.86 -35.37
C VAL A 150 -0.19 -30.56 -34.82
N LEU A 151 1.02 -30.19 -35.27
CA LEU A 151 1.66 -28.94 -34.90
C LEU A 151 0.91 -27.72 -35.48
N GLU A 152 0.42 -27.80 -36.71
CA GLU A 152 -0.42 -26.77 -37.33
C GLU A 152 -1.71 -26.56 -36.53
N ASN A 153 -2.39 -27.63 -36.14
CA ASN A 153 -3.64 -27.55 -35.38
C ASN A 153 -3.40 -27.02 -33.95
N GLN A 154 -2.29 -27.40 -33.32
CA GLN A 154 -1.87 -26.82 -32.03
C GLN A 154 -1.55 -25.33 -32.16
N LEU A 155 -0.90 -24.92 -33.25
CA LEU A 155 -0.59 -23.53 -33.53
C LEU A 155 -1.86 -22.71 -33.77
N GLU A 156 -2.79 -23.21 -34.58
CA GLU A 156 -4.08 -22.55 -34.85
C GLU A 156 -4.89 -22.39 -33.55
N LYS A 157 -4.92 -23.42 -32.71
CA LYS A 157 -5.54 -23.34 -31.38
C LYS A 157 -4.86 -22.34 -30.46
N ALA A 158 -3.53 -22.23 -30.50
CA ALA A 158 -2.79 -21.23 -29.74
C ALA A 158 -3.07 -19.80 -30.27
N GLN A 159 -3.18 -19.62 -31.58
CA GLN A 159 -3.52 -18.36 -32.21
C GLN A 159 -4.93 -17.90 -31.83
N LEU A 160 -5.92 -18.79 -31.88
CA LEU A 160 -7.29 -18.48 -31.44
C LEU A 160 -7.33 -18.05 -29.98
N LYS A 161 -6.61 -18.76 -29.10
CA LYS A 161 -6.49 -18.37 -27.68
C LYS A 161 -5.81 -17.01 -27.51
N CYS A 162 -4.80 -16.69 -28.32
CA CYS A 162 -4.15 -15.38 -28.28
C CYS A 162 -5.09 -14.27 -28.75
N GLN A 163 -5.85 -14.48 -29.83
CA GLN A 163 -6.83 -13.52 -30.31
C GLN A 163 -7.95 -13.26 -29.30
N GLU A 164 -8.42 -14.30 -28.61
CA GLU A 164 -9.40 -14.19 -27.54
C GLU A 164 -8.83 -13.44 -26.33
N ALA A 165 -7.60 -13.75 -25.92
CA ALA A 165 -6.90 -13.01 -24.88
C ALA A 165 -6.71 -11.53 -25.23
N GLU A 166 -6.34 -11.22 -26.48
CA GLU A 166 -6.25 -9.84 -26.97
C GLU A 166 -7.59 -9.12 -26.96
N HIS A 167 -8.68 -9.81 -27.31
CA HIS A 167 -10.03 -9.24 -27.25
C HIS A 167 -10.43 -8.93 -25.80
N VAL A 168 -10.14 -9.84 -24.87
CA VAL A 168 -10.38 -9.64 -23.44
C VAL A 168 -9.56 -8.46 -22.90
N VAL A 169 -8.27 -8.37 -23.25
CA VAL A 169 -7.41 -7.24 -22.86
C VAL A 169 -7.94 -5.93 -23.41
N ARG A 170 -8.34 -5.87 -24.68
CA ARG A 170 -8.96 -4.69 -25.29
C ARG A 170 -10.23 -4.27 -24.56
N SER A 171 -11.06 -5.23 -24.17
CA SER A 171 -12.29 -4.96 -23.40
C SER A 171 -11.98 -4.39 -22.02
N PHE A 172 -11.03 -4.96 -21.29
CA PHE A 172 -10.60 -4.42 -19.99
C PHE A 172 -9.96 -3.04 -20.10
N GLN A 173 -9.18 -2.80 -21.16
CA GLN A 173 -8.58 -1.51 -21.43
C GLN A 173 -9.66 -0.43 -21.66
N ALA A 174 -10.69 -0.73 -22.46
CA ALA A 174 -11.81 0.19 -22.68
C ALA A 174 -12.59 0.48 -21.39
N ILE A 175 -12.84 -0.54 -20.56
CA ILE A 175 -13.49 -0.36 -19.25
C ILE A 175 -12.63 0.53 -18.34
N LYS A 176 -11.31 0.33 -18.33
CA LYS A 176 -10.39 1.15 -17.55
C LYS A 176 -10.40 2.61 -18.01
N GLU A 177 -10.37 2.86 -19.31
CA GLU A 177 -10.43 4.21 -19.89
C GLU A 177 -11.74 4.92 -19.48
N HIS A 178 -12.88 4.24 -19.61
CA HIS A 178 -14.16 4.78 -19.16
C HIS A 178 -14.17 5.09 -17.65
N LEU A 179 -13.68 4.19 -16.80
CA LEU A 179 -13.59 4.42 -15.35
C LEU A 179 -12.66 5.59 -15.01
N GLN A 180 -11.58 5.80 -15.78
CA GLN A 180 -10.70 6.94 -15.61
C GLN A 180 -11.38 8.24 -16.01
N GLU A 181 -12.12 8.26 -17.13
CA GLU A 181 -12.92 9.42 -17.54
C GLU A 181 -14.00 9.76 -16.50
N GLU A 182 -14.76 8.78 -16.02
CA GLU A 182 -15.75 8.97 -14.95
C GLU A 182 -15.09 9.47 -13.65
N SER A 183 -13.91 8.99 -13.30
CA SER A 183 -13.20 9.46 -12.12
C SER A 183 -12.87 10.95 -12.17
N LEU A 184 -12.65 11.50 -13.37
CA LEU A 184 -12.38 12.91 -13.57
C LEU A 184 -13.66 13.76 -13.51
N THR A 185 -14.82 13.19 -13.88
CA THR A 185 -16.10 13.91 -13.89
C THR A 185 -16.80 13.93 -12.52
N PHE A 186 -16.55 12.95 -11.64
CA PHE A 186 -17.16 12.92 -10.31
C PHE A 186 -16.86 14.17 -9.48
N GLN A 187 -15.66 14.73 -9.57
CA GLN A 187 -15.34 15.97 -8.83
C GLN A 187 -16.19 17.14 -9.33
N SER A 188 -16.34 17.29 -10.65
CA SER A 188 -17.17 18.35 -11.23
C SER A 188 -18.65 18.21 -10.84
N GLN A 189 -19.17 16.98 -10.80
CA GLN A 189 -20.55 16.71 -10.39
C GLN A 189 -20.74 16.99 -8.89
N LEU A 190 -19.76 16.66 -8.05
CA LEU A 190 -19.77 16.98 -6.63
C LEU A 190 -19.75 18.50 -6.40
N ASP A 191 -18.89 19.22 -7.10
CA ASP A 191 -18.79 20.68 -6.98
C ASP A 191 -20.10 21.37 -7.40
N GLU A 192 -20.79 20.86 -8.44
CA GLU A 192 -22.10 21.35 -8.88
C GLU A 192 -23.19 21.12 -7.81
N LEU A 193 -23.29 19.90 -7.29
CA LEU A 193 -24.23 19.56 -6.21
C LEU A 193 -23.95 20.34 -4.92
N GLU A 194 -22.68 20.51 -4.55
CA GLU A 194 -22.29 21.35 -3.40
C GLU A 194 -22.70 22.81 -3.62
N GLY A 195 -22.53 23.33 -4.84
CA GLY A 195 -22.99 24.66 -5.25
C GLY A 195 -24.50 24.83 -5.08
N GLU A 196 -25.29 23.87 -5.56
CA GLU A 196 -26.76 23.87 -5.40
C GLU A 196 -27.18 23.85 -3.93
N ILE A 197 -26.54 23.00 -3.10
CA ILE A 197 -26.81 22.95 -1.66
C ILE A 197 -26.52 24.31 -0.99
N VAL A 198 -25.44 24.98 -1.37
CA VAL A 198 -25.10 26.30 -0.84
C VAL A 198 -26.14 27.35 -1.25
N GLN A 199 -26.57 27.35 -2.51
CA GLN A 199 -27.64 28.23 -2.99
C GLN A 199 -28.95 28.00 -2.22
N LYS A 200 -29.38 26.74 -2.10
CA LYS A 200 -30.60 26.38 -1.35
C LYS A 200 -30.53 26.77 0.12
N LYS A 201 -29.36 26.61 0.76
CA LYS A 201 -29.14 27.09 2.13
C LYS A 201 -29.22 28.62 2.25
N GLN A 202 -28.76 29.35 1.24
CA GLN A 202 -28.87 30.81 1.21
C GLN A 202 -30.33 31.26 1.04
N GLU A 203 -31.06 30.67 0.09
CA GLU A 203 -32.50 30.92 -0.11
C GLU A 203 -33.30 30.69 1.19
N LEU A 204 -33.00 29.61 1.91
CA LEU A 204 -33.65 29.29 3.18
C LEU A 204 -33.36 30.33 4.28
N ARG A 205 -32.11 30.82 4.37
CA ARG A 205 -31.76 31.91 5.30
C ARG A 205 -32.51 33.20 4.98
N ASP A 206 -32.59 33.56 3.71
CA ASP A 206 -33.29 34.77 3.27
C ASP A 206 -34.80 34.69 3.58
N LEU A 207 -35.40 33.51 3.41
CA LEU A 207 -36.79 33.27 3.76
C LEU A 207 -37.04 33.34 5.27
N GLN A 208 -36.13 32.80 6.09
CA GLN A 208 -36.20 32.92 7.55
C GLN A 208 -36.10 34.37 8.03
N LEU A 209 -35.21 35.17 7.43
CA LEU A 209 -35.09 36.60 7.71
C LEU A 209 -36.37 37.34 7.35
N MET A 210 -36.95 37.04 6.18
CA MET A 210 -38.22 37.63 5.74
C MET A 210 -39.37 37.25 6.69
N TYR A 211 -39.47 35.98 7.08
CA TYR A 211 -40.46 35.51 8.05
C TYR A 211 -40.33 36.24 9.41
N THR A 212 -39.11 36.36 9.93
CA THR A 212 -38.83 37.05 11.20
C THR A 212 -39.24 38.52 11.13
N ARG A 213 -38.89 39.20 10.02
CA ARG A 213 -39.25 40.61 9.79
C ARG A 213 -40.75 40.83 9.70
N THR A 214 -41.47 39.96 8.99
CA THR A 214 -42.94 40.04 8.86
C THR A 214 -43.65 39.70 10.18
N TYR A 215 -43.14 38.73 10.94
CA TYR A 215 -43.66 38.39 12.27
C TYR A 215 -43.50 39.57 13.24
N GLN A 216 -42.31 40.18 13.28
CA GLN A 216 -42.05 41.37 14.09
C GLN A 216 -42.97 42.54 13.71
N ALA A 217 -43.13 42.83 12.41
CA ALA A 217 -44.04 43.85 11.93
C ALA A 217 -45.51 43.59 12.34
N LYS A 218 -45.98 42.33 12.25
CA LYS A 218 -47.33 41.93 12.69
C LYS A 218 -47.50 42.08 14.20
N SER A 219 -46.51 41.73 15.01
CA SER A 219 -46.55 41.89 16.47
C SER A 219 -46.58 43.36 16.90
N SER A 220 -45.76 44.21 16.26
CA SER A 220 -45.75 45.65 16.49
C SER A 220 -47.09 46.29 16.10
N GLY A 221 -47.68 45.89 14.97
CA GLY A 221 -48.99 46.39 14.53
C GLY A 221 -50.18 45.90 15.38
N LYS A 222 -50.01 44.82 16.16
CA LYS A 222 -50.99 44.39 17.17
C LYS A 222 -50.81 45.14 18.48
N ALA A 223 -49.57 45.33 18.94
CA ALA A 223 -49.26 46.12 20.14
C ALA A 223 -49.73 47.58 20.02
N GLN A 224 -49.57 48.18 18.83
CA GLN A 224 -50.01 49.55 18.56
C GLN A 224 -51.54 49.70 18.50
N ARG A 225 -52.29 48.63 18.15
CA ARG A 225 -53.76 48.61 18.17
C ARG A 225 -54.33 48.38 19.57
N VAL A 226 -53.68 47.58 20.41
CA VAL A 226 -54.10 47.34 21.80
C VAL A 226 -53.87 48.58 22.68
N ALA A 227 -52.83 49.38 22.40
CA ALA A 227 -52.60 50.64 23.09
C ALA A 227 -53.65 51.73 22.80
N LEU A 228 -54.40 51.62 21.68
CA LEU A 228 -55.43 52.59 21.28
C LEU A 228 -56.86 52.20 21.73
N HIS A 229 -57.07 50.99 22.27
CA HIS A 229 -58.41 50.46 22.63
C HIS A 229 -58.61 50.20 24.14
N THR A 230 -57.97 50.97 25.02
CA THR A 230 -58.15 50.90 26.49
C THR A 230 -58.82 52.14 27.10
N GLY A 231 -59.65 52.84 26.35
CA GLY A 231 -60.54 53.88 26.86
C GLY A 231 -61.92 53.78 26.20
N GLU A 232 -62.96 53.87 27.02
CA GLU A 232 -64.39 54.02 26.66
C GLU A 232 -65.21 52.72 26.50
N LEU A 233 -65.69 52.23 27.66
CA LEU A 233 -67.02 51.63 27.80
C LEU A 233 -67.77 52.38 28.90
N SER A 234 -68.92 53.00 28.58
CA SER A 234 -70.04 53.40 29.47
C SER A 234 -71.08 54.15 28.61
N SER A 235 -72.42 54.02 28.65
CA SER A 235 -73.42 53.39 29.53
C SER A 235 -74.77 53.28 28.77
N GLU A 236 -75.65 52.35 29.20
CA GLU A 236 -77.12 52.48 29.47
C GLU A 236 -78.11 53.09 28.43
N ALA A 237 -79.39 52.74 28.29
CA ALA A 237 -80.35 51.85 28.97
C ALA A 237 -81.65 51.70 28.10
N GLN A 238 -82.48 50.69 28.45
CA GLN A 238 -83.96 50.50 28.37
C GLN A 238 -84.85 51.43 27.49
N CYS A 239 -86.02 51.06 26.91
CA CYS A 239 -87.04 50.07 27.27
C CYS A 239 -88.04 49.81 26.10
N CYS A 240 -89.02 48.94 26.40
CA CYS A 240 -90.17 48.34 25.67
C CYS A 240 -90.93 49.11 24.56
N GLY A 241 -91.62 48.34 23.68
CA GLY A 241 -92.99 48.66 23.25
C GLY A 241 -93.32 48.74 21.74
N THR A 242 -94.09 47.74 21.28
CA THR A 242 -95.24 47.83 20.36
C THR A 242 -95.05 47.95 18.83
N GLY A 243 -95.87 47.13 18.14
CA GLY A 243 -95.86 46.81 16.71
C GLY A 243 -96.15 47.97 15.76
N GLY A 244 -95.63 47.83 14.54
CA GLY A 244 -95.50 48.88 13.50
C GLY A 244 -94.03 49.21 13.19
N GLY A 245 -93.11 48.75 14.03
CA GLY A 245 -91.69 49.11 14.00
C GLY A 245 -90.75 48.01 13.54
N GLU A 246 -91.16 46.92 12.89
CA GLU A 246 -90.19 45.88 12.47
C GLU A 246 -89.35 46.32 11.27
N HIS A 247 -89.97 46.88 10.23
CA HIS A 247 -89.21 47.48 9.12
C HIS A 247 -88.44 48.71 9.57
N ASN A 248 -89.01 49.56 10.42
CA ASN A 248 -88.31 50.75 10.89
C ASN A 248 -87.23 50.43 11.94
N ARG A 249 -87.38 49.37 12.75
CA ARG A 249 -86.31 48.85 13.62
C ARG A 249 -85.22 48.19 12.82
N THR A 250 -85.54 47.39 11.80
CA THR A 250 -84.52 46.75 10.95
C THR A 250 -83.78 47.80 10.13
N ILE A 251 -84.48 48.79 9.56
CA ILE A 251 -83.83 49.93 8.89
C ILE A 251 -83.00 50.76 9.88
N SER A 252 -83.49 51.01 11.09
CA SER A 252 -82.71 51.71 12.12
C SER A 252 -81.53 50.88 12.61
N SER A 253 -81.66 49.56 12.73
CA SER A 253 -80.57 48.67 13.15
C SER A 253 -79.52 48.52 12.06
N PHE A 254 -79.92 48.47 10.78
CA PHE A 254 -78.99 48.51 9.66
C PHE A 254 -78.30 49.86 9.59
N LYS A 255 -79.02 50.97 9.78
CA LYS A 255 -78.44 52.32 9.81
C LYS A 255 -77.49 52.50 11.00
N GLU A 256 -77.80 51.93 12.15
CA GLU A 256 -76.93 51.95 13.34
C GLU A 256 -75.71 51.04 13.15
N ALA A 257 -75.87 49.84 12.59
CA ALA A 257 -74.76 48.96 12.25
C ALA A 257 -73.84 49.61 11.21
N PHE A 258 -74.40 50.25 10.19
CA PHE A 258 -73.62 50.97 9.18
C PHE A 258 -72.92 52.18 9.79
N LYS A 259 -73.59 52.94 10.66
CA LYS A 259 -72.97 54.05 11.42
C LYS A 259 -71.82 53.56 12.28
N ARG A 260 -71.98 52.44 13.00
CA ARG A 260 -70.90 51.81 13.78
C ARG A 260 -69.74 51.36 12.90
N ILE A 261 -70.01 50.84 11.70
CA ILE A 261 -68.97 50.48 10.72
C ILE A 261 -68.26 51.74 10.22
N THR A 262 -68.98 52.77 9.83
CA THR A 262 -68.42 54.06 9.38
C THR A 262 -67.56 54.71 10.47
N GLU A 263 -68.05 54.73 11.72
CA GLU A 263 -67.31 55.26 12.88
C GLU A 263 -66.08 54.42 13.24
N ALA A 264 -66.19 53.09 13.23
CA ALA A 264 -65.06 52.19 13.52
C ALA A 264 -64.00 52.20 12.40
N THR A 265 -64.42 52.48 11.17
CA THR A 265 -63.54 52.58 10.00
C THR A 265 -62.93 53.99 9.91
N GLY A 266 -63.60 55.02 10.44
CA GLY A 266 -63.16 56.41 10.47
C GLY A 266 -63.36 57.15 9.14
N ASP A 267 -64.12 56.57 8.21
CA ASP A 267 -64.37 57.15 6.88
C ASP A 267 -65.58 58.09 6.92
N THR A 268 -65.53 59.18 6.16
CA THR A 268 -66.56 60.24 6.24
C THR A 268 -67.69 60.03 5.23
N ASN A 269 -67.47 59.17 4.22
CA ASN A 269 -68.38 58.92 3.11
C ASN A 269 -68.73 57.43 2.99
N THR A 270 -70.00 57.12 2.68
CA THR A 270 -70.50 55.73 2.56
C THR A 270 -69.83 54.95 1.43
N GLN A 271 -69.41 55.62 0.35
CA GLN A 271 -68.72 54.97 -0.76
C GLN A 271 -67.28 54.58 -0.39
N GLU A 272 -66.59 55.40 0.42
CA GLU A 272 -65.22 55.12 0.88
C GLU A 272 -65.17 53.85 1.75
N VAL A 273 -66.19 53.65 2.59
CA VAL A 273 -66.33 52.42 3.38
C VAL A 273 -66.46 51.20 2.44
N VAL A 274 -67.30 51.29 1.41
CA VAL A 274 -67.48 50.19 0.44
C VAL A 274 -66.20 49.90 -0.33
N ASP A 275 -65.51 50.92 -0.84
CA ASP A 275 -64.28 50.77 -1.59
C ASP A 275 -63.15 50.19 -0.72
N ARG A 276 -63.08 50.59 0.56
CA ARG A 276 -62.13 50.04 1.52
C ARG A 276 -62.41 48.57 1.84
N PHE A 277 -63.68 48.19 1.99
CA PHE A 277 -64.08 46.79 2.18
C PHE A 277 -63.74 45.94 0.95
N ILE A 278 -63.99 46.43 -0.27
CA ILE A 278 -63.61 45.74 -1.51
C ILE A 278 -62.08 45.57 -1.56
N SER A 279 -61.32 46.64 -1.33
CA SER A 279 -59.85 46.58 -1.30
C SER A 279 -59.32 45.62 -0.22
N GLN A 280 -59.97 45.57 0.94
CA GLN A 280 -59.61 44.64 2.02
C GLN A 280 -59.96 43.19 1.67
N CYS A 281 -61.09 42.94 1.02
CA CYS A 281 -61.47 41.62 0.51
C CYS A 281 -60.50 41.15 -0.58
N ASP A 282 -60.10 42.03 -1.50
CA ASP A 282 -59.11 41.73 -2.54
C ASP A 282 -57.74 41.42 -1.91
N THR A 283 -57.33 42.22 -0.92
CA THR A 283 -56.08 41.98 -0.17
C THR A 283 -56.14 40.66 0.60
N HIS A 284 -57.29 40.32 1.21
CA HIS A 284 -57.48 39.07 1.92
C HIS A 284 -57.41 37.87 0.97
N THR A 285 -58.12 37.94 -0.16
CA THR A 285 -58.12 36.90 -1.21
C THR A 285 -56.70 36.69 -1.76
N HIS A 286 -55.95 37.77 -1.98
CA HIS A 286 -54.57 37.67 -2.41
C HIS A 286 -53.67 37.01 -1.34
N MET A 287 -53.83 37.38 -0.07
CA MET A 287 -53.09 36.75 1.03
C MET A 287 -53.43 35.27 1.19
N GLU A 288 -54.69 34.88 0.97
CA GLU A 288 -55.13 33.48 1.03
C GLU A 288 -54.51 32.67 -0.11
N LYS A 289 -54.52 33.19 -1.33
CA LYS A 289 -53.82 32.56 -2.47
C LYS A 289 -52.32 32.44 -2.24
N MET A 290 -51.68 33.47 -1.68
CA MET A 290 -50.25 33.43 -1.34
C MET A 290 -49.97 32.39 -0.24
N LYS A 291 -50.88 32.25 0.73
CA LYS A 291 -50.78 31.22 1.77
C LYS A 291 -50.85 29.82 1.16
N GLU A 292 -51.83 29.54 0.31
CA GLU A 292 -51.97 28.26 -0.39
C GLU A 292 -50.74 27.92 -1.23
N GLN A 293 -50.22 28.90 -1.97
CA GLN A 293 -48.99 28.72 -2.75
C GLN A 293 -47.79 28.36 -1.86
N LYS A 294 -47.64 29.05 -0.73
CA LYS A 294 -46.55 28.76 0.22
C LYS A 294 -46.73 27.43 0.93
N GLU A 295 -47.95 27.03 1.23
CA GLU A 295 -48.27 25.74 1.82
C GLU A 295 -47.93 24.59 0.85
N HIS A 296 -48.24 24.76 -0.45
CA HIS A 296 -47.83 23.83 -1.49
C HIS A 296 -46.31 23.77 -1.65
N GLU A 297 -45.61 24.91 -1.63
CA GLU A 297 -44.14 24.96 -1.74
C GLU A 297 -43.47 24.25 -0.55
N ILE A 298 -43.97 24.44 0.68
CA ILE A 298 -43.49 23.73 1.86
C ILE A 298 -43.69 22.22 1.71
N GLN A 299 -44.83 21.79 1.18
CA GLN A 299 -45.12 20.37 0.99
C GLN A 299 -44.17 19.73 -0.03
N GLN A 300 -43.92 20.39 -1.16
CA GLN A 300 -42.94 19.94 -2.16
C GLN A 300 -41.53 19.84 -1.57
N LEU A 301 -41.08 20.85 -0.83
CA LEU A 301 -39.76 20.83 -0.18
C LEU A 301 -39.66 19.74 0.89
N THR A 302 -40.76 19.42 1.56
CA THR A 302 -40.82 18.35 2.56
C THR A 302 -40.68 16.97 1.89
N GLU A 303 -41.39 16.76 0.77
CA GLU A 303 -41.30 15.53 -0.03
C GLU A 303 -39.90 15.36 -0.63
N GLU A 304 -39.31 16.43 -1.17
CA GLU A 304 -37.95 16.41 -1.71
C GLU A 304 -36.91 16.11 -0.63
N ARG A 305 -37.04 16.72 0.56
CA ARG A 305 -36.20 16.39 1.72
C ARG A 305 -36.29 14.91 2.07
N ASP A 306 -37.49 14.33 2.10
CA ASP A 306 -37.69 12.93 2.47
C ASP A 306 -37.16 11.96 1.41
N ALA A 307 -37.28 12.32 0.14
CA ALA A 307 -36.67 11.59 -0.96
C ALA A 307 -35.14 11.61 -0.86
N LEU A 308 -34.53 12.79 -0.65
CA LEU A 308 -33.08 12.92 -0.46
C LEU A 308 -32.59 12.18 0.78
N TYR A 309 -33.34 12.21 1.87
CA TYR A 309 -32.99 11.49 3.09
C TYR A 309 -33.00 9.97 2.88
N THR A 310 -33.94 9.46 2.08
CA THR A 310 -34.00 8.05 1.70
C THR A 310 -32.80 7.66 0.84
N GLN A 311 -32.48 8.45 -0.20
CA GLN A 311 -31.29 8.22 -1.03
C GLN A 311 -29.99 8.26 -0.22
N TYR A 312 -29.87 9.17 0.75
CA TYR A 312 -28.73 9.23 1.64
C TYR A 312 -28.59 7.96 2.49
N GLN A 313 -29.69 7.43 3.03
CA GLN A 313 -29.65 6.16 3.77
C GLN A 313 -29.20 5.01 2.86
N ASP A 314 -29.76 4.91 1.66
CA ASP A 314 -29.36 3.89 0.70
C ASP A 314 -27.88 3.98 0.35
N LEU A 315 -27.35 5.20 0.16
CA LEU A 315 -25.92 5.40 -0.12
C LEU A 315 -25.06 5.05 1.10
N LYS A 316 -25.48 5.46 2.30
CA LYS A 316 -24.77 5.19 3.55
C LYS A 316 -24.65 3.69 3.81
N TYR A 317 -25.75 2.94 3.68
CA TYR A 317 -25.77 1.52 3.97
C TYR A 317 -25.30 0.66 2.79
N SER A 318 -25.43 1.12 1.53
CA SER A 318 -24.84 0.43 0.37
C SER A 318 -23.31 0.57 0.30
N GLY A 319 -22.75 1.64 0.87
CA GLY A 319 -21.30 1.76 1.08
C GLY A 319 -20.76 0.65 1.98
N ASP A 320 -21.44 0.38 3.09
CA ASP A 320 -21.05 -0.67 4.04
C ASP A 320 -21.18 -2.08 3.44
N THR A 321 -22.22 -2.35 2.64
CA THR A 321 -22.35 -3.64 1.94
C THR A 321 -21.28 -3.86 0.87
N LYS A 322 -20.90 -2.80 0.13
CA LYS A 322 -19.79 -2.87 -0.84
C LYS A 322 -18.44 -3.07 -0.15
N LEU A 323 -18.20 -2.41 0.99
CA LEU A 323 -16.96 -2.57 1.77
C LEU A 323 -16.85 -3.97 2.39
N THR A 324 -17.95 -4.51 2.91
CA THR A 324 -17.99 -5.89 3.43
C THR A 324 -17.80 -6.92 2.32
N HIS A 325 -18.43 -6.75 1.16
CA HIS A 325 -18.19 -7.62 0.00
C HIS A 325 -16.73 -7.57 -0.48
N ARG A 326 -16.14 -6.37 -0.57
CA ARG A 326 -14.71 -6.22 -0.91
C ARG A 326 -13.80 -6.88 0.13
N ARG A 327 -14.11 -6.77 1.42
CA ARG A 327 -13.35 -7.44 2.49
C ARG A 327 -13.41 -8.96 2.34
N SER A 328 -14.60 -9.50 2.09
CA SER A 328 -14.81 -10.93 1.83
C SER A 328 -13.97 -11.44 0.65
N LEU A 329 -13.94 -10.71 -0.47
CA LEU A 329 -13.13 -11.05 -1.64
C LEU A 329 -11.63 -11.04 -1.33
N VAL A 330 -11.16 -10.07 -0.55
CA VAL A 330 -9.76 -10.01 -0.12
C VAL A 330 -9.41 -11.21 0.75
N GLU A 331 -10.27 -11.58 1.70
CA GLU A 331 -10.06 -12.76 2.56
C GLU A 331 -10.03 -14.07 1.75
N GLU A 332 -10.87 -14.18 0.71
CA GLU A 332 -10.85 -15.32 -0.20
C GLU A 332 -9.54 -15.41 -1.00
N HIS A 333 -9.08 -14.31 -1.60
CA HIS A 333 -7.82 -14.28 -2.34
C HIS A 333 -6.60 -14.53 -1.43
N VAL A 334 -6.63 -14.03 -0.18
CA VAL A 334 -5.58 -14.33 0.81
C VAL A 334 -5.56 -15.83 1.12
N SER A 335 -6.73 -16.46 1.25
CA SER A 335 -6.83 -17.90 1.50
C SER A 335 -6.33 -18.72 0.31
N GLN A 336 -6.69 -18.35 -0.92
CA GLN A 336 -6.19 -18.99 -2.16
C GLN A 336 -4.66 -18.86 -2.27
N LEU A 337 -4.11 -17.67 -2.00
CA LEU A 337 -2.66 -17.45 -2.02
C LEU A 337 -1.94 -18.30 -0.95
N GLN A 338 -2.55 -18.47 0.22
CA GLN A 338 -1.99 -19.29 1.28
C GLN A 338 -1.96 -20.78 0.89
N GLN A 339 -3.02 -21.28 0.24
CA GLN A 339 -3.07 -22.63 -0.29
C GLN A 339 -2.00 -22.87 -1.37
N GLU A 340 -1.91 -21.97 -2.36
CA GLU A 340 -0.89 -22.03 -3.43
C GLU A 340 0.54 -22.00 -2.86
N LYS A 341 0.78 -21.24 -1.80
CA LYS A 341 2.07 -21.26 -1.08
C LYS A 341 2.36 -22.61 -0.45
N GLN A 342 1.37 -23.23 0.19
CA GLN A 342 1.54 -24.55 0.80
C GLN A 342 1.82 -25.62 -0.27
N GLU A 343 1.11 -25.58 -1.40
CA GLU A 343 1.33 -26.51 -2.52
C GLU A 343 2.72 -26.33 -3.13
N ARG A 344 3.16 -25.08 -3.32
CA ARG A 344 4.52 -24.76 -3.78
C ARG A 344 5.58 -25.28 -2.79
N ASP A 345 5.39 -25.06 -1.50
CA ASP A 345 6.36 -25.47 -0.48
C ASP A 345 6.46 -27.01 -0.39
N ALA A 346 5.33 -27.71 -0.49
CA ALA A 346 5.30 -29.17 -0.60
C ALA A 346 6.02 -29.66 -1.88
N ALA A 347 5.75 -29.04 -3.04
CA ALA A 347 6.44 -29.37 -4.28
C ALA A 347 7.96 -29.13 -4.16
N LYS A 348 8.37 -28.03 -3.53
CA LYS A 348 9.78 -27.72 -3.28
C LYS A 348 10.45 -28.79 -2.42
N GLU A 349 9.81 -29.22 -1.33
CA GLU A 349 10.32 -30.31 -0.48
C GLU A 349 10.46 -31.62 -1.27
N THR A 350 9.51 -31.94 -2.15
CA THR A 350 9.63 -33.14 -3.00
C THR A 350 10.82 -33.07 -3.95
N VAL A 351 11.09 -31.89 -4.53
CA VAL A 351 12.24 -31.66 -5.41
C VAL A 351 13.53 -31.77 -4.62
N GLU A 352 13.65 -31.09 -3.47
CA GLU A 352 14.84 -31.16 -2.61
C GLU A 352 15.16 -32.61 -2.20
N ARG A 353 14.13 -33.38 -1.84
CA ARG A 353 14.27 -34.81 -1.52
C ARG A 353 14.75 -35.63 -2.72
N LEU A 354 14.22 -35.38 -3.92
CA LEU A 354 14.65 -36.09 -5.14
C LEU A 354 16.07 -35.71 -5.54
N THR A 355 16.44 -34.44 -5.45
CA THR A 355 17.80 -33.95 -5.69
C THR A 355 18.79 -34.58 -4.72
N HIS A 356 18.45 -34.67 -3.43
CA HIS A 356 19.30 -35.36 -2.46
C HIS A 356 19.52 -36.83 -2.82
N LYS A 357 18.45 -37.57 -3.15
CA LYS A 357 18.57 -38.96 -3.62
C LYS A 357 19.42 -39.10 -4.88
N LEU A 358 19.23 -38.21 -5.86
CA LEU A 358 19.99 -38.21 -7.10
C LEU A 358 21.48 -37.94 -6.87
N ASN A 359 21.81 -37.01 -5.96
CA ASN A 359 23.20 -36.74 -5.60
C ASN A 359 23.86 -37.95 -4.91
N THR A 360 23.16 -38.60 -3.98
CA THR A 360 23.65 -39.83 -3.34
C THR A 360 23.89 -40.95 -4.36
N LEU A 361 22.97 -41.12 -5.32
CA LEU A 361 23.15 -42.09 -6.41
C LEU A 361 24.32 -41.71 -7.33
N SER A 362 24.44 -40.43 -7.69
CA SER A 362 25.54 -39.95 -8.55
C SER A 362 26.89 -40.18 -7.90
N ASN A 363 27.04 -39.89 -6.60
CA ASN A 363 28.26 -40.17 -5.84
C ASN A 363 28.56 -41.67 -5.78
N ALA A 364 27.55 -42.52 -5.64
CA ALA A 364 27.72 -43.98 -5.65
C ALA A 364 28.19 -44.49 -7.03
N VAL A 365 27.65 -43.93 -8.11
CA VAL A 365 28.08 -44.23 -9.49
C VAL A 365 29.52 -43.76 -9.71
N GLU A 366 29.87 -42.54 -9.32
CA GLU A 366 31.25 -42.02 -9.42
C GLU A 366 32.25 -42.93 -8.68
N HIS A 367 31.92 -43.34 -7.46
CA HIS A 367 32.76 -44.25 -6.69
C HIS A 367 32.90 -45.64 -7.35
N MET A 368 31.84 -46.14 -7.99
CA MET A 368 31.89 -47.39 -8.77
C MET A 368 32.79 -47.24 -9.99
N CYS A 369 32.66 -46.16 -10.75
CA CYS A 369 33.52 -45.87 -11.90
C CYS A 369 34.99 -45.75 -11.48
N HIS A 370 35.28 -45.05 -10.37
CA HIS A 370 36.64 -44.99 -9.81
C HIS A 370 37.22 -46.36 -9.48
N LYS A 371 36.41 -47.27 -8.95
CA LYS A 371 36.85 -48.66 -8.74
C LYS A 371 37.16 -49.38 -10.03
N LEU A 372 36.54 -49.03 -11.15
CA LEU A 372 36.72 -49.68 -12.44
C LEU A 372 37.75 -48.97 -13.34
N ASP A 373 38.35 -47.87 -12.90
CA ASP A 373 39.31 -47.07 -13.69
C ASP A 373 40.55 -47.87 -14.15
N HIS A 374 40.92 -48.92 -13.41
CA HIS A 374 42.08 -49.76 -13.72
C HIS A 374 41.83 -50.78 -14.84
N ILE A 375 40.57 -50.98 -15.25
CA ILE A 375 40.20 -51.89 -16.34
C ILE A 375 40.28 -51.12 -17.66
N THR A 376 41.30 -51.43 -18.47
CA THR A 376 41.56 -50.72 -19.72
C THR A 376 40.77 -51.39 -20.85
N GLN A 377 39.75 -50.70 -21.37
CA GLN A 377 38.99 -51.18 -22.53
C GLN A 377 39.84 -51.19 -23.80
N GLN A 378 39.96 -52.35 -24.46
CA GLN A 378 40.39 -52.41 -25.85
C GLN A 378 39.26 -51.83 -26.71
N ASP A 379 39.58 -50.78 -27.48
CA ASP A 379 38.67 -49.98 -28.33
C ASP A 379 37.70 -49.02 -27.60
N ALA A 380 38.23 -47.94 -27.01
CA ALA A 380 37.42 -46.81 -26.58
C ALA A 380 37.17 -45.81 -27.73
N PRO A 381 35.93 -45.58 -28.18
CA PRO A 381 35.63 -44.47 -29.09
C PRO A 381 35.73 -43.15 -28.33
N VAL A 382 36.62 -42.29 -28.84
CA VAL A 382 36.77 -40.84 -28.66
C VAL A 382 35.75 -40.18 -27.71
N GLN A 383 36.29 -39.55 -26.66
CA GLN A 383 35.64 -38.66 -25.69
C GLN A 383 34.30 -38.08 -26.18
N ARG A 384 33.19 -38.67 -25.72
CA ARG A 384 31.86 -38.09 -25.92
C ARG A 384 31.68 -36.96 -24.90
N GLU A 385 31.45 -35.77 -25.44
CA GLU A 385 31.21 -34.52 -24.73
C GLU A 385 30.21 -34.71 -23.58
N ARG A 386 30.63 -34.32 -22.35
CA ARG A 386 29.85 -34.50 -21.12
C ARG A 386 28.67 -33.53 -21.09
N VAL A 387 27.55 -33.94 -21.67
CA VAL A 387 26.29 -33.19 -21.63
C VAL A 387 25.45 -33.66 -20.44
N TYR A 388 25.22 -32.78 -19.46
CA TYR A 388 24.18 -32.98 -18.43
C TYR A 388 22.80 -32.82 -19.10
N PRO A 389 21.91 -33.83 -19.07
CA PRO A 389 21.46 -34.57 -17.89
C PRO A 389 21.80 -36.09 -17.86
N LEU A 390 22.61 -36.58 -18.80
CA LEU A 390 22.88 -38.03 -18.97
C LEU A 390 24.22 -38.49 -18.39
N HIS A 391 24.96 -37.64 -17.67
CA HIS A 391 26.32 -37.98 -17.23
C HIS A 391 26.39 -39.23 -16.34
N ALA A 392 25.54 -39.34 -15.32
CA ALA A 392 25.49 -40.50 -14.44
C ALA A 392 25.05 -41.78 -15.18
N LEU A 393 24.18 -41.66 -16.19
CA LEU A 393 23.74 -42.79 -17.01
C LEU A 393 24.87 -43.26 -17.94
N ASN A 394 25.62 -42.33 -18.53
CA ASN A 394 26.79 -42.65 -19.35
C ASN A 394 27.89 -43.32 -18.51
N MET A 395 28.12 -42.85 -17.29
CA MET A 395 29.05 -43.48 -16.34
C MET A 395 28.62 -44.90 -15.96
N LEU A 396 27.33 -45.13 -15.69
CA LEU A 396 26.78 -46.47 -15.45
C LEU A 396 26.95 -47.40 -16.65
N MET A 397 26.70 -46.91 -17.85
CA MET A 397 26.86 -47.70 -19.08
C MET A 397 28.33 -48.08 -19.33
N GLU A 398 29.27 -47.17 -19.04
CA GLU A 398 30.70 -47.47 -19.12
C GLU A 398 31.13 -48.49 -18.05
N ALA A 399 30.63 -48.34 -16.82
CA ALA A 399 30.86 -49.29 -15.74
C ALA A 399 30.34 -50.70 -16.08
N GLU A 400 29.15 -50.80 -16.68
CA GLU A 400 28.57 -52.08 -17.13
C GLU A 400 29.47 -52.78 -18.14
N LEU A 401 29.96 -52.07 -19.17
CA LEU A 401 30.87 -52.64 -20.17
C LEU A 401 32.18 -53.14 -19.54
N LYS A 402 32.78 -52.38 -18.61
CA LYS A 402 34.00 -52.80 -17.90
C LYS A 402 33.77 -54.02 -17.02
N LEU A 403 32.60 -54.11 -16.36
CA LEU A 403 32.22 -55.27 -15.56
C LEU A 403 32.00 -56.53 -16.41
N ILE A 404 31.38 -56.38 -17.58
CA ILE A 404 31.20 -57.50 -18.53
C ILE A 404 32.57 -58.00 -19.00
N GLN A 405 33.49 -57.09 -19.37
CA GLN A 405 34.86 -57.47 -19.76
C GLN A 405 35.58 -58.24 -18.62
N LEU A 406 35.50 -57.73 -17.39
CA LEU A 406 36.08 -58.42 -16.22
C LEU A 406 35.48 -59.81 -16.03
N GLN A 407 34.17 -59.95 -16.24
CA GLN A 407 33.46 -61.22 -16.11
C GLN A 407 33.89 -62.23 -17.18
N GLU A 408 34.13 -61.79 -18.42
CA GLU A 408 34.68 -62.62 -19.51
C GLU A 408 36.13 -63.04 -19.23
N GLU A 409 36.98 -62.13 -18.72
CA GLU A 409 38.38 -62.44 -18.36
C GLU A 409 38.47 -63.47 -17.22
N LEU A 410 37.57 -63.37 -16.24
CA LEU A 410 37.46 -64.32 -15.13
C LEU A 410 36.76 -65.63 -15.53
N GLN A 411 36.10 -65.69 -16.69
CA GLN A 411 35.34 -66.86 -17.10
C GLN A 411 36.28 -68.03 -17.44
N GLY A 412 36.24 -69.07 -16.61
CA GLY A 412 37.10 -70.26 -16.75
C GLY A 412 38.33 -70.28 -15.84
N HIS A 413 38.56 -69.23 -15.04
CA HIS A 413 39.58 -69.19 -14.00
C HIS A 413 38.96 -69.55 -12.63
N ASP A 414 39.65 -70.38 -11.84
CA ASP A 414 39.25 -70.64 -10.45
C ASP A 414 39.65 -69.44 -9.57
N ILE A 415 38.65 -68.77 -8.99
CA ILE A 415 38.81 -67.52 -8.24
C ILE A 415 39.75 -67.73 -7.05
N GLU A 416 39.69 -68.90 -6.40
CA GLU A 416 40.54 -69.24 -5.27
C GLU A 416 42.03 -69.31 -5.68
N SER A 417 42.31 -69.87 -6.87
CA SER A 417 43.65 -69.95 -7.45
C SER A 417 44.19 -68.58 -7.84
N VAL A 418 43.36 -67.73 -8.46
CA VAL A 418 43.76 -66.36 -8.87
C VAL A 418 44.05 -65.49 -7.64
N ILE A 419 43.23 -65.57 -6.58
CA ILE A 419 43.47 -64.85 -5.32
C ILE A 419 44.78 -65.31 -4.67
N LYS A 420 45.11 -66.60 -4.76
CA LYS A 420 46.37 -67.14 -4.22
C LYS A 420 47.58 -66.62 -4.99
N GLU A 421 47.54 -66.62 -6.32
CA GLU A 421 48.60 -66.03 -7.16
C GLU A 421 48.75 -64.53 -6.92
N MET A 422 47.65 -63.78 -6.78
CA MET A 422 47.71 -62.36 -6.43
C MET A 422 48.37 -62.13 -5.07
N LYS A 423 48.05 -62.94 -4.05
CA LYS A 423 48.69 -62.84 -2.73
C LYS A 423 50.18 -63.18 -2.78
N GLU A 424 50.58 -64.15 -3.60
CA GLU A 424 52.00 -64.47 -3.82
C GLU A 424 52.73 -63.35 -4.57
N GLN A 425 52.13 -62.76 -5.62
CA GLN A 425 52.70 -61.61 -6.32
C GLN A 425 52.79 -60.36 -5.43
N GLU A 426 51.80 -60.10 -4.59
CA GLU A 426 51.80 -58.99 -3.65
C GLU A 426 52.82 -59.21 -2.52
N PHE A 427 53.02 -60.45 -2.09
CA PHE A 427 54.10 -60.85 -1.17
C PHE A 427 55.49 -60.58 -1.80
N HIS A 428 55.69 -60.96 -3.06
CA HIS A 428 56.94 -60.69 -3.79
C HIS A 428 57.22 -59.20 -4.01
N ALA A 429 56.21 -58.39 -4.37
CA ALA A 429 56.37 -56.95 -4.53
C ALA A 429 56.72 -56.23 -3.20
N LYS A 430 56.21 -56.74 -2.08
CA LYS A 430 56.47 -56.21 -0.74
C LYS A 430 57.87 -56.56 -0.22
N ASP A 431 58.41 -57.70 -0.67
CA ASP A 431 59.80 -58.11 -0.41
C ASP A 431 60.79 -57.38 -1.33
N GLU A 432 60.45 -57.15 -2.61
CA GLU A 432 61.24 -56.32 -3.54
C GLU A 432 61.40 -54.87 -3.08
N GLY A 433 60.37 -54.27 -2.48
CA GLY A 433 60.46 -52.92 -1.89
C GLY A 433 61.29 -52.82 -0.59
N LYS A 434 61.70 -53.97 0.00
CA LYS A 434 62.47 -54.04 1.25
C LYS A 434 63.88 -54.65 1.08
N LEU A 435 64.28 -55.00 -0.14
CA LEU A 435 65.60 -55.55 -0.44
C LEU A 435 66.67 -54.44 -0.41
N PRO A 436 67.73 -54.54 0.42
CA PRO A 436 68.84 -53.57 0.43
C PRO A 436 69.64 -53.63 -0.88
N ASP A 437 70.10 -52.48 -1.39
CA ASP A 437 70.86 -52.31 -2.66
C ASP A 437 72.20 -53.08 -2.76
N PHE A 438 72.59 -53.82 -1.72
CA PHE A 438 73.84 -54.56 -1.67
C PHE A 438 73.57 -56.04 -1.41
N SER A 439 73.65 -56.83 -2.48
CA SER A 439 73.58 -58.28 -2.45
C SER A 439 74.76 -58.88 -1.66
N THR A 440 74.50 -59.35 -0.45
CA THR A 440 75.44 -60.24 0.26
C THR A 440 75.13 -61.69 -0.11
N SER A 441 75.88 -62.23 -1.07
CA SER A 441 75.91 -63.66 -1.35
C SER A 441 76.46 -64.41 -0.14
N ILE A 442 75.62 -65.20 0.53
CA ILE A 442 76.05 -66.16 1.54
C ILE A 442 76.19 -67.52 0.88
N THR A 443 77.42 -68.03 0.88
CA THR A 443 77.78 -69.39 0.42
C THR A 443 77.17 -70.42 1.37
N GLN A 444 76.34 -71.34 0.85
CA GLN A 444 75.81 -72.48 1.62
C GLN A 444 76.89 -73.57 1.81
N PRO A 445 76.99 -74.19 3.02
CA PRO A 445 77.65 -75.48 3.17
C PRO A 445 76.65 -76.64 3.03
N GLU A 446 77.19 -77.71 2.47
CA GLU A 446 76.56 -78.95 2.02
C GLU A 446 76.40 -80.00 3.15
N TYR A 447 75.54 -81.01 2.90
CA TYR A 447 75.26 -82.25 3.68
C TYR A 447 74.22 -82.14 4.83
N GLN A 448 73.31 -83.08 5.09
CA GLN A 448 73.22 -84.52 4.77
C GLN A 448 71.77 -85.03 4.95
N ARG A 449 71.43 -86.09 4.21
CA ARG A 449 70.15 -86.82 4.18
C ARG A 449 69.93 -87.65 5.45
N ALA A 450 68.73 -87.63 6.03
CA ALA A 450 68.20 -88.76 6.82
C ALA A 450 66.67 -88.83 6.73
N ASP A 451 66.23 -90.07 6.60
CA ASP A 451 64.92 -90.60 6.29
C ASP A 451 64.22 -91.00 7.60
N SER A 452 62.90 -90.81 7.72
CA SER A 452 62.03 -91.64 8.56
C SER A 452 60.57 -91.19 8.50
N HIS A 453 59.73 -92.06 7.92
CA HIS A 453 58.30 -92.20 8.19
C HIS A 453 58.02 -92.46 9.68
N GLU A 454 56.88 -91.95 10.18
CA GLU A 454 55.88 -92.60 11.05
C GLU A 454 54.80 -91.52 11.35
N LYS A 455 53.55 -91.63 10.88
CA LYS A 455 52.42 -92.46 11.33
C LYS A 455 51.72 -91.94 12.60
N GLU A 456 50.38 -91.88 12.51
CA GLU A 456 49.37 -92.01 13.60
C GLU A 456 49.30 -90.79 14.55
N ASP A 457 48.16 -90.34 15.06
CA ASP A 457 46.75 -90.72 14.96
C ASP A 457 45.92 -89.59 15.61
N ASP A 458 44.62 -89.60 15.34
CA ASP A 458 43.52 -89.37 16.28
C ASP A 458 43.15 -87.97 16.82
N ASN A 459 41.88 -87.64 16.52
CA ASN A 459 40.79 -87.28 17.45
C ASN A 459 40.91 -85.97 18.24
N GLU A 460 39.87 -85.23 18.60
CA GLU A 460 38.41 -85.26 18.43
C GLU A 460 37.95 -83.88 18.96
N ASP A 461 36.87 -83.36 18.38
CA ASP A 461 35.74 -82.66 19.02
C ASP A 461 35.91 -81.78 20.28
N ASP A 462 35.46 -80.52 20.18
CA ASP A 462 34.32 -79.93 20.94
C ASP A 462 34.25 -78.42 20.60
N VAL A 463 33.24 -77.89 19.89
CA VAL A 463 31.86 -77.55 20.31
C VAL A 463 31.74 -76.30 21.19
N CYS A 464 30.75 -75.47 20.82
CA CYS A 464 30.15 -74.32 21.50
C CYS A 464 30.93 -72.99 21.44
N GLU A 465 30.30 -71.82 21.25
CA GLU A 465 28.92 -71.47 21.55
C GLU A 465 28.49 -70.23 20.74
N ASP A 466 27.23 -70.31 20.30
CA ASP A 466 26.28 -69.28 19.94
C ASP A 466 26.45 -67.92 20.67
N LEU A 467 26.13 -66.81 19.99
CA LEU A 467 25.47 -65.64 20.57
C LEU A 467 25.07 -64.63 19.47
N HIS A 468 23.87 -64.86 18.93
CA HIS A 468 22.77 -63.90 18.78
C HIS A 468 22.97 -62.47 18.25
N LEU A 469 22.12 -62.19 17.25
CA LEU A 469 21.57 -60.90 16.82
C LEU A 469 21.19 -59.95 17.97
N ASP A 470 21.42 -58.65 17.83
CA ASP A 470 20.32 -57.69 17.69
C ASP A 470 20.76 -56.27 17.29
N VAL A 471 19.82 -55.62 16.62
CA VAL A 471 19.79 -54.32 15.92
C VAL A 471 19.70 -53.14 16.92
N PRO A 472 20.09 -51.90 16.56
CA PRO A 472 19.12 -50.90 16.05
C PRO A 472 19.42 -50.35 14.66
#